data_AF-A0A1X3P9T7-F1
#
_entry.id   AF-A0A1X3P9T7-F1
#
_cell.length_a   1.000
_cell.length_b   1.000
_cell.length_c   1.000
_cell.angle_alpha   90.00
_cell.angle_beta   90.00
_cell.angle_gamma   90.00
#
_symmetry.space_group_name_H-M   'P 1'
#
loop_
_entity.id
_entity.type
_entity.pdbx_description
1 polymer ?
#
loop_
_entity_poly.entity_id
_entity_poly.type
_entity_poly.pdbx_seq_one_letter_code
_entity_poly.pdbx_strand_id
1 'polypeptide(L)'
;MEQASWVGMIGTVLAFLLFLPQARHTWTNRARPERLRGISLASQGCIIANALVWGLYAAFTDAFWTGAPGIINAPLAACTILLLLRGRRNTRPRTTCDACAAGIDHRVFITNPAGWGSIMSCTPASRPHGVIIFSRDDARALRRQRPG
;
A
#
# COMPACT_ATOMS: atom_id res chain seq x y z
N MET A 1 21.15 -26.18 -28.07
CA MET A 1 20.30 -26.36 -26.87
C MET A 1 20.88 -25.66 -25.63
N GLU A 2 22.20 -25.72 -25.39
CA GLU A 2 22.82 -25.13 -24.19
C GLU A 2 22.65 -23.59 -24.03
N GLN A 3 22.73 -22.83 -25.13
CA GLN A 3 22.57 -21.37 -25.09
C GLN A 3 21.19 -20.90 -24.62
N ALA A 4 20.13 -21.65 -24.96
CA ALA A 4 18.77 -21.34 -24.54
C ALA A 4 18.59 -21.47 -23.02
N SER A 5 19.25 -22.46 -22.41
CA SER A 5 19.22 -22.68 -20.96
C SER A 5 19.92 -21.55 -20.20
N TRP A 6 21.07 -21.07 -20.68
CA TRP A 6 21.79 -19.95 -20.05
C TRP A 6 21.00 -18.65 -20.10
N VAL A 7 20.38 -18.34 -21.25
CA VAL A 7 19.53 -17.15 -21.40
C VAL A 7 18.29 -17.24 -20.50
N GLY A 8 17.65 -18.41 -20.41
CA GLY A 8 16.52 -18.64 -19.50
C GLY A 8 16.90 -18.47 -18.02
N MET A 9 18.06 -19.00 -17.63
CA MET A 9 18.58 -18.86 -16.26
C MET A 9 18.88 -17.39 -15.93
N ILE A 10 19.60 -16.68 -16.80
CA ILE A 10 19.93 -15.26 -16.61
C ILE A 10 18.65 -14.42 -16.55
N GLY A 11 17.70 -14.68 -17.44
CA GLY A 11 16.39 -14.02 -17.43
C GLY A 11 15.65 -14.24 -16.11
N THR A 12 15.69 -15.45 -15.56
CA THR A 12 15.10 -15.77 -14.27
C THR A 12 15.77 -15.02 -13.12
N VAL A 13 17.11 -14.99 -13.10
CA VAL A 13 17.88 -14.27 -12.08
C VAL A 13 17.59 -12.77 -12.14
N LEU A 14 17.57 -12.18 -13.35
CA LEU A 14 17.25 -10.76 -13.52
C LEU A 14 15.81 -10.46 -13.10
N ALA A 15 14.85 -11.30 -13.49
CA ALA A 15 13.46 -11.16 -13.04
C ALA A 15 13.35 -11.19 -11.52
N PHE A 16 14.09 -12.09 -10.85
CA PHE A 16 14.15 -12.15 -9.40
C PHE A 16 14.75 -10.88 -8.77
N LEU A 17 15.87 -10.39 -9.29
CA LEU A 17 16.54 -9.19 -8.79
C LEU A 17 15.69 -7.94 -8.94
N LEU A 18 15.03 -7.77 -10.10
CA LEU A 18 14.11 -6.67 -10.35
C LEU A 18 12.88 -6.70 -9.44
N PHE A 19 12.56 -7.87 -8.90
CA PHE A 19 11.42 -8.07 -8.02
C PHE A 19 11.71 -7.77 -6.53
N LEU A 20 12.97 -7.84 -6.11
CA LEU A 20 13.38 -7.59 -4.72
C LEU A 20 12.88 -6.25 -4.14
N PRO A 21 12.91 -5.11 -4.87
CA PRO A 21 12.40 -3.84 -4.35
C PRO A 21 10.90 -3.90 -4.00
N GLN A 22 10.10 -4.56 -4.83
CA GLN A 22 8.67 -4.71 -4.61
C GLN A 22 8.36 -5.65 -3.44
N ALA A 23 9.09 -6.77 -3.36
CA ALA A 23 9.00 -7.69 -2.23
C ALA A 23 9.38 -7.00 -0.91
N ARG A 24 10.49 -6.26 -0.90
CA ARG A 24 10.95 -5.49 0.26
C ARG A 24 9.95 -4.40 0.66
N HIS A 25 9.40 -3.66 -0.29
CA HIS A 25 8.39 -2.63 -0.03
C HIS A 25 7.13 -3.23 0.60
N THR A 26 6.63 -4.34 0.05
CA THR A 26 5.44 -5.02 0.57
C THR A 26 5.68 -5.57 1.98
N TRP A 27 6.84 -6.21 2.21
CA TRP A 27 7.18 -6.78 3.51
C TRP A 27 7.36 -5.72 4.60
N THR A 28 8.09 -4.64 4.29
CA THR A 28 8.33 -3.55 5.24
C THR A 28 7.02 -2.85 5.64
N ASN A 29 6.05 -2.79 4.73
CA ASN A 29 4.77 -2.12 4.98
C ASN A 29 3.62 -3.09 5.30
N ARG A 30 3.89 -4.38 5.56
CA ARG A 30 2.87 -5.40 5.83
C ARG A 30 1.97 -5.10 7.04
N ALA A 31 2.50 -4.37 8.02
CA ALA A 31 1.76 -3.94 9.21
C ALA A 31 1.03 -2.60 9.03
N ARG A 32 1.19 -1.94 7.87
CA ARG A 32 0.70 -0.60 7.55
C ARG A 32 -0.10 -0.63 6.25
N PRO A 33 -1.31 -1.24 6.25
CA PRO A 33 -2.11 -1.44 5.04
C PRO A 33 -2.47 -0.13 4.31
N GLU A 34 -2.47 1.00 5.01
CA GLU A 34 -2.62 2.34 4.43
C GLU A 34 -1.52 2.69 3.41
N ARG A 35 -0.29 2.20 3.61
CA ARG A 35 0.83 2.40 2.69
C ARG A 35 0.78 1.49 1.46
N LEU A 36 -0.05 0.44 1.49
CA LEU A 36 -0.25 -0.50 0.39
C LEU A 36 -1.45 -0.12 -0.51
N ARG A 37 -2.16 0.99 -0.21
CA ARG A 37 -3.38 1.42 -0.93
C ARG A 37 -3.19 1.73 -2.41
N GLY A 38 -1.97 2.00 -2.87
CA GLY A 38 -1.67 2.22 -4.29
C GLY A 38 -1.64 0.93 -5.12
N ILE A 39 -1.68 -0.25 -4.49
CA ILE A 39 -1.58 -1.54 -5.18
C ILE A 39 -2.97 -2.06 -5.54
N SER A 40 -3.22 -2.26 -6.83
CA SER A 40 -4.48 -2.81 -7.34
C SER A 40 -4.58 -4.32 -7.13
N LEU A 41 -5.69 -4.78 -6.56
CA LEU A 41 -6.02 -6.21 -6.46
C LEU A 41 -6.12 -6.87 -7.84
N ALA A 42 -6.68 -6.17 -8.83
CA ALA A 42 -6.82 -6.69 -10.18
C ALA A 42 -5.45 -6.98 -10.80
N SER A 43 -4.49 -6.06 -10.62
CA SER A 43 -3.12 -6.26 -11.09
C SER A 43 -2.44 -7.47 -10.43
N GLN A 44 -2.65 -7.67 -9.12
CA GLN A 44 -2.13 -8.88 -8.44
C GLN A 44 -2.81 -10.16 -8.96
N GLY A 45 -4.11 -10.11 -9.25
CA GLY A 45 -4.83 -11.22 -9.90
C GLY A 45 -4.25 -11.55 -11.28
N CYS A 46 -3.97 -10.54 -12.11
CA CYS A 46 -3.33 -10.73 -13.41
C CYS A 46 -1.93 -11.36 -13.28
N ILE A 47 -1.15 -11.00 -12.25
CA ILE A 47 0.17 -11.61 -12.00
C ILE A 47 0.03 -13.11 -11.71
N ILE A 48 -0.96 -13.51 -10.91
CA ILE A 48 -1.23 -14.93 -10.61
C ILE A 48 -1.66 -15.66 -11.88
N ALA A 49 -2.61 -15.11 -12.64
CA ALA A 49 -3.05 -15.71 -13.89
C ALA A 49 -1.89 -15.88 -14.89
N ASN A 50 -1.05 -14.85 -15.03
CA ASN A 50 0.15 -14.90 -15.86
C ASN A 50 1.13 -15.99 -15.38
N ALA A 51 1.38 -16.11 -14.08
CA ALA A 51 2.24 -17.15 -13.54
C ALA A 51 1.68 -18.56 -13.79
N LEU A 52 0.36 -18.75 -13.73
CA LEU A 52 -0.28 -20.02 -14.05
C LEU A 52 -0.14 -20.39 -15.53
N VAL A 53 -0.37 -19.44 -16.44
CA VAL A 53 -0.23 -19.66 -17.89
C VAL A 53 1.21 -20.05 -18.23
N TRP A 54 2.20 -19.32 -17.71
CA TRP A 54 3.61 -19.63 -17.95
C TRP A 54 4.07 -20.92 -17.26
N GLY A 55 3.53 -21.23 -16.08
CA GLY A 55 3.79 -22.49 -15.39
C GLY A 55 3.28 -23.70 -16.17
N LEU A 56 2.05 -23.62 -16.69
CA LEU A 56 1.47 -24.65 -17.55
C LEU A 56 2.26 -24.81 -18.85
N TYR A 57 2.63 -23.69 -19.48
CA TYR A 57 3.49 -23.71 -20.66
C TYR A 57 4.80 -24.45 -20.39
N ALA A 58 5.52 -24.08 -19.32
CA ALA A 58 6.79 -24.71 -18.94
C ALA A 58 6.65 -26.22 -18.69
N ALA A 59 5.54 -26.66 -18.08
CA ALA A 59 5.25 -28.08 -17.85
C ALA A 59 4.99 -28.86 -19.14
N PHE A 60 4.32 -28.24 -20.14
CA PHE A 60 4.05 -28.90 -21.42
C PHE A 60 5.23 -28.88 -22.39
N THR A 61 6.15 -27.91 -22.27
CA THR A 61 7.28 -27.76 -23.20
C THR A 61 8.63 -28.16 -22.59
N ASP A 62 8.64 -28.73 -21.39
CA ASP A 62 9.84 -29.06 -20.62
C ASP A 62 10.82 -27.87 -20.47
N ALA A 63 10.27 -26.65 -20.44
CA ALA A 63 11.03 -25.39 -20.43
C ALA A 63 11.07 -24.80 -19.02
N PHE A 64 11.76 -25.49 -18.11
CA PHE A 64 11.79 -25.17 -16.68
C PHE A 64 12.05 -23.69 -16.37
N TRP A 65 13.09 -23.10 -16.98
CA TRP A 65 13.50 -21.72 -16.73
C TRP A 65 12.45 -20.68 -17.09
N THR A 66 11.55 -20.99 -18.02
CA THR A 66 10.47 -20.10 -18.43
C THR A 66 9.38 -20.01 -17.36
N GLY A 67 9.14 -21.10 -16.62
CA GLY A 67 8.17 -21.15 -15.52
C GLY A 67 8.73 -20.69 -14.17
N ALA A 68 10.05 -20.68 -14.00
CA ALA A 68 10.71 -20.39 -12.72
C ALA A 68 10.33 -19.03 -12.08
N PRO A 69 10.19 -17.91 -12.81
CA PRO A 69 9.71 -16.66 -12.22
C PRO A 69 8.30 -16.76 -11.63
N GLY A 70 7.44 -17.59 -12.21
CA GLY A 70 6.06 -17.81 -11.75
C GLY A 70 6.00 -18.40 -10.34
N ILE A 71 6.95 -19.27 -9.99
CA ILE A 71 7.08 -19.89 -8.66
C ILE A 71 7.30 -18.84 -7.56
N ILE A 72 7.95 -17.72 -7.89
CA ILE A 72 8.28 -16.65 -6.94
C ILE A 72 7.19 -15.57 -6.96
N ASN A 73 6.71 -15.21 -8.16
CA ASN A 73 5.75 -14.12 -8.34
C ASN A 73 4.36 -14.50 -7.80
N ALA A 74 3.89 -15.74 -7.99
CA ALA A 74 2.57 -16.15 -7.56
C ALA A 74 2.38 -16.12 -6.03
N PRO A 75 3.30 -16.67 -5.20
CA PRO A 75 3.20 -16.57 -3.74
C PRO A 75 3.24 -15.13 -3.24
N LEU A 76 4.07 -14.26 -3.82
CA LEU A 76 4.09 -12.85 -3.38
C LEU A 76 2.80 -12.13 -3.77
N ALA A 77 2.29 -12.32 -4.98
CA ALA A 77 1.01 -11.74 -5.39
C ALA A 77 -0.13 -12.21 -4.48
N ALA A 78 -0.15 -13.50 -4.13
CA ALA A 78 -1.09 -14.05 -3.16
C ALA A 78 -0.93 -13.40 -1.77
N CYS A 79 0.29 -13.31 -1.24
CA CYS A 79 0.57 -12.62 0.03
C CYS A 79 0.11 -11.16 0.00
N THR A 80 0.35 -10.44 -1.10
CA THR A 80 -0.07 -9.05 -1.28
C THR A 80 -1.59 -8.94 -1.25
N ILE A 81 -2.30 -9.82 -1.98
CA ILE A 81 -3.76 -9.90 -1.95
C ILE A 81 -4.26 -10.14 -0.51
N LEU A 82 -3.68 -11.09 0.21
CA LEU A 82 -4.08 -11.38 1.59
C LEU A 82 -3.87 -10.18 2.52
N LEU A 83 -2.76 -9.46 2.39
CA LEU A 83 -2.51 -8.24 3.16
C LEU A 83 -3.51 -7.13 2.82
N LEU A 84 -3.82 -6.94 1.54
CA LEU A 84 -4.81 -5.95 1.09
C LEU A 84 -6.22 -6.29 1.59
N LEU A 85 -6.63 -7.56 1.52
CA LEU A 85 -7.93 -8.02 2.01
C LEU A 85 -8.04 -7.87 3.54
N ARG A 86 -6.98 -8.20 4.28
CA ARG A 86 -6.91 -7.96 5.74
C ARG A 86 -7.01 -6.48 6.07
N GLY A 87 -6.27 -5.63 5.36
CA GLY A 87 -6.32 -4.17 5.54
C GLY A 87 -7.68 -3.56 5.24
N ARG A 88 -8.38 -4.07 4.21
CA ARG A 88 -9.76 -3.69 3.89
C ARG A 88 -10.76 -4.11 4.97
N ARG A 89 -10.57 -5.29 5.58
CA ARG A 89 -11.41 -5.77 6.67
C ARG A 89 -11.20 -4.98 7.97
N ASN A 90 -9.99 -4.49 8.21
CA ASN A 90 -9.65 -3.65 9.37
C ASN A 90 -9.92 -2.16 9.17
N THR A 91 -10.19 -1.73 7.94
CA THR A 91 -10.74 -0.39 7.71
C THR A 91 -12.23 -0.45 8.05
N ARG A 92 -12.53 -0.21 9.33
CA ARG A 92 -13.87 0.09 9.81
C ARG A 92 -14.54 1.10 8.86
N PRO A 93 -15.89 1.03 8.70
CA PRO A 93 -16.62 1.97 7.88
C PRO A 93 -16.19 3.38 8.24
N ARG A 94 -16.14 4.27 7.25
CA ARG A 94 -15.89 5.71 7.40
C ARG A 94 -16.84 6.27 8.47
N THR A 95 -16.49 6.16 9.75
CA THR A 95 -17.11 6.98 10.77
C THR A 95 -16.68 8.38 10.38
N THR A 96 -17.67 9.14 9.92
CA THR A 96 -17.66 10.58 10.06
C THR A 96 -17.13 10.87 11.46
N CYS A 97 -16.13 11.74 11.55
CA CYS A 97 -15.70 12.22 12.85
C CYS A 97 -16.94 12.77 13.60
N ASP A 98 -17.00 12.70 14.92
CA ASP A 98 -18.22 13.10 15.66
C ASP A 98 -18.65 14.54 15.30
N ALA A 99 -17.69 15.43 15.07
CA ALA A 99 -17.94 16.79 14.59
C ALA A 99 -18.52 16.84 13.15
N CYS A 100 -18.11 15.93 12.28
CA CYS A 100 -18.65 15.74 10.93
C CYS A 100 -20.09 15.20 10.99
N ALA A 101 -20.35 14.26 11.91
CA ALA A 101 -21.67 13.67 12.14
C ALA A 101 -22.65 14.70 12.75
N ALA A 102 -22.13 15.59 13.59
CA ALA A 102 -22.88 16.69 14.20
C ALA A 102 -23.09 17.92 13.28
N GLY A 103 -22.60 17.88 12.03
CA GLY A 103 -22.72 19.01 11.09
C GLY A 103 -21.93 20.25 11.49
N ILE A 104 -20.94 20.12 12.38
CA ILE A 104 -20.13 21.23 12.86
C ILE A 104 -19.02 21.50 11.83
N ASP A 105 -18.93 22.74 11.35
CA ASP A 105 -17.79 23.17 10.52
C ASP A 105 -16.53 23.25 11.40
N HIS A 106 -15.59 22.32 11.18
CA HIS A 106 -14.38 22.20 12.00
C HIS A 106 -13.15 21.97 11.12
N ARG A 107 -12.00 22.49 11.58
CA ARG A 107 -10.69 22.23 10.97
C ARG A 107 -9.87 21.37 11.92
N VAL A 108 -9.14 20.41 11.36
CA VAL A 108 -8.37 19.41 12.10
C VAL A 108 -6.98 19.97 12.37
N PHE A 109 -6.57 20.03 13.66
CA PHE A 109 -5.23 20.44 14.06
C PHE A 109 -4.42 19.19 14.42
N ILE A 110 -3.38 18.91 13.63
CA ILE A 110 -2.42 17.84 13.93
C ILE A 110 -1.20 18.50 14.55
N THR A 111 -0.97 18.29 15.84
CA THR A 111 0.28 18.69 16.50
C THR A 111 1.34 17.63 16.24
N ASN A 112 2.35 17.95 15.44
CA ASN A 112 3.61 17.20 15.43
C ASN A 112 4.31 17.44 16.79
N PRO A 113 4.98 16.45 17.44
CA PRO A 113 5.78 16.66 18.65
C PRO A 113 6.75 17.85 18.62
N ALA A 114 7.15 18.32 17.43
CA ALA A 114 8.00 19.50 17.26
C ALA A 114 7.26 20.86 17.32
N GLY A 115 5.97 20.93 17.66
CA GLY A 115 5.23 22.20 17.80
C GLY A 115 4.79 22.87 16.49
N TRP A 116 5.10 22.28 15.33
CA TRP A 116 4.64 22.76 14.03
C TRP A 116 3.34 22.05 13.64
N GLY A 117 2.21 22.68 13.95
CA GLY A 117 0.89 22.24 13.49
C GLY A 117 0.51 22.85 12.15
N SER A 118 0.00 22.03 11.22
CA SER A 118 -0.62 22.49 9.98
C SER A 118 -2.14 22.38 10.10
N ILE A 119 -2.86 23.42 9.66
CA ILE A 119 -4.32 23.40 9.58
C ILE A 119 -4.70 22.70 8.29
N MET A 120 -5.33 21.52 8.39
CA MET A 120 -5.84 20.79 7.23
C MET A 120 -7.36 20.66 7.33
N SER A 121 -8.02 20.62 6.17
CA SER A 121 -9.43 20.24 6.11
C SER A 121 -9.60 18.80 6.61
N CYS A 122 -10.72 18.51 7.27
CA CYS A 122 -11.01 17.15 7.72
C CYS A 122 -11.12 16.22 6.49
N THR A 123 -10.09 15.40 6.26
CA THR A 123 -10.06 14.41 5.17
C THR A 123 -10.09 13.00 5.76
N PRO A 124 -10.48 11.96 5.00
CA PRO A 124 -10.40 10.58 5.47
C PRO A 124 -9.01 10.16 5.95
N ALA A 125 -7.94 10.83 5.48
CA ALA A 125 -6.57 10.59 5.89
C ALA A 125 -6.20 11.19 7.26
N SER A 126 -6.85 12.27 7.69
CA SER A 126 -6.54 12.96 8.95
C SER A 126 -7.35 12.46 10.16
N ARG A 127 -8.35 11.59 9.96
CA ARG A 127 -9.24 11.06 11.01
C ARG A 127 -8.60 10.14 12.07
N PRO A 128 -7.58 9.31 11.77
CA PRO A 128 -7.08 8.32 12.73
C PRO A 128 -5.96 8.82 13.65
N HIS A 129 -5.40 10.01 13.41
CA HIS A 129 -4.31 10.56 14.23
C HIS A 129 -4.90 11.57 15.19
N GLY A 130 -4.95 11.26 16.50
CA GLY A 130 -5.49 12.09 17.59
C GLY A 130 -5.57 13.57 17.26
N VAL A 131 -6.75 13.99 16.80
CA VAL A 131 -7.00 15.33 16.31
C VAL A 131 -7.51 16.17 17.48
N ILE A 132 -6.82 17.27 17.77
CA ILE A 132 -7.39 18.31 18.62
C ILE A 132 -8.23 19.21 17.70
N ILE A 133 -9.54 19.19 17.91
CA ILE A 133 -10.49 20.01 17.16
C ILE A 133 -10.60 21.35 17.88
N PHE A 134 -10.21 22.43 17.21
CA PHE A 134 -10.40 23.79 17.69
C PHE A 134 -11.63 24.39 17.00
N SER A 135 -12.48 25.09 17.75
CA SER A 135 -13.52 25.94 17.17
C SER A 135 -12.89 26.99 16.23
N ARG A 136 -13.68 27.55 15.30
CA ARG A 136 -13.23 28.70 14.47
C ARG A 136 -12.67 29.83 15.33
N ASP A 137 -13.19 30.00 16.53
CA ASP A 137 -12.76 31.07 17.45
C ASP A 137 -11.46 30.71 18.16
N ASP A 138 -11.30 29.45 18.59
CA ASP A 138 -10.04 28.95 19.14
C ASP A 138 -8.89 29.01 18.12
N ALA A 139 -9.18 28.67 16.86
CA ALA A 139 -8.20 28.76 15.78
C ALA A 139 -7.79 30.22 15.49
N ARG A 140 -8.71 31.18 15.65
CA ARG A 140 -8.38 32.62 15.54
C ARG A 140 -7.54 33.08 16.72
N ALA A 141 -7.85 32.64 17.94
CA ALA A 141 -7.06 32.96 19.13
C ALA A 141 -5.61 32.48 19.00
N LEU A 142 -5.39 31.25 18.52
CA LEU A 142 -4.06 30.69 18.31
C LEU A 142 -3.25 31.41 17.21
N ARG A 143 -3.90 31.88 16.14
CA ARG A 143 -3.22 32.70 15.11
C ARG A 143 -2.73 34.03 15.65
N ARG A 144 -3.46 34.64 16.59
CA ARG A 144 -3.06 35.91 17.22
C ARG A 144 -1.88 35.73 18.20
N GLN A 145 -1.66 34.51 18.69
CA GLN A 145 -0.56 34.20 19.60
C GLN A 145 0.76 33.84 18.90
N ARG A 146 0.80 33.78 17.55
CA ARG A 146 2.09 33.63 16.86
C ARG A 146 2.86 34.96 16.91
N PRO A 147 4.06 35.01 17.52
CA PRO A 147 4.96 36.14 17.31
C PRO A 147 5.40 36.12 15.84
N GLY A 148 5.39 37.30 15.22
CA GLY A 148 5.84 37.52 13.84
C GLY A 148 7.34 37.36 13.66
#